data_AF-A0A1V3WE25-F1
#
_entry.id   AF-A0A1V3WE25-F1
#
_cell.length_a   1.000
_cell.length_b   1.000
_cell.length_c   1.000
_cell.angle_alpha   90.00
_cell.angle_beta   90.00
_cell.angle_gamma   90.00
#
_symmetry.space_group_name_H-M   'P 1'
#
loop_
_entity.id
_entity.type
_entity.pdbx_description
1 polymer ?
#
loop_
_entity_poly.entity_id
_entity_poly.type
_entity_poly.pdbx_seq_one_letter_code
_entity_poly.pdbx_strand_id
1 'polypeptide(L)'
;MVLQPPHSTQEPGPREKRLNELTVFLQHRPWASTADIIGCVYGGAASEKTVTQQLSLLRARLGVVRPGGPKALPPMSDGGYHLDNAVRSDWMEFERLVEILVETTPTPNLIAAMDLITGPPLSRIPPKEWAWTKDLREEIRDRVPAAAVALAHRHHEDRRFGAAVEIARKGLWYDNARQDLWQVALSAALDGHDKEAFRALRGQFLATVAGPDRDPAVFDLTRQAG
;
A
#
# COMPACT_ATOMS: atom_id res chain seq x y z
N MET A 1 -3.16 -19.43 -3.10
CA MET A 1 -1.90 -19.38 -2.34
C MET A 1 -1.90 -18.05 -1.62
N VAL A 2 -1.92 -18.03 -0.28
CA VAL A 2 -1.91 -16.77 0.49
C VAL A 2 -0.50 -16.21 0.42
N LEU A 3 -0.34 -15.02 -0.18
CA LEU A 3 0.93 -14.30 -0.16
C LEU A 3 1.10 -13.69 1.22
N GLN A 4 1.94 -14.30 2.07
CA GLN A 4 2.30 -13.73 3.38
C GLN A 4 3.70 -13.12 3.28
N PRO A 5 3.82 -11.78 3.26
CA PRO A 5 5.11 -11.13 3.36
C PRO A 5 5.80 -11.57 4.66
N PRO A 6 7.12 -11.84 4.66
CA PRO A 6 7.85 -12.08 5.89
C PRO A 6 7.85 -10.81 6.75
N HIS A 7 7.36 -10.91 7.99
CA HIS A 7 7.35 -9.81 8.95
C HIS A 7 8.45 -10.03 10.00
N SER A 8 9.41 -9.11 10.09
CA SER A 8 10.33 -9.08 11.23
C SER A 8 9.62 -8.49 12.45
N THR A 9 9.83 -9.10 13.62
CA THR A 9 9.32 -8.60 14.90
C THR A 9 10.28 -7.61 15.57
N GLN A 10 11.49 -7.42 15.02
CA GLN A 10 12.51 -6.51 15.56
C GLN A 10 12.58 -5.21 14.76
N GLU A 11 12.74 -4.08 15.46
CA GLU A 11 13.01 -2.81 14.80
C GLU A 11 14.42 -2.80 14.18
N PRO A 12 14.55 -2.43 12.89
CA PRO A 12 15.84 -2.38 12.24
C PRO A 12 16.72 -1.29 12.87
N GLY A 13 18.00 -1.59 13.08
CA GLY A 13 18.99 -0.60 13.49
C GLY A 13 19.21 0.49 12.42
N PRO A 14 19.89 1.62 12.73
CA PRO A 14 20.03 2.75 11.80
C PRO A 14 20.62 2.38 10.44
N ARG A 15 21.60 1.48 10.42
CA ARG A 15 22.19 0.95 9.19
C ARG A 15 21.17 0.17 8.36
N GLU A 16 20.39 -0.68 9.01
CA GLU A 16 19.40 -1.50 8.33
C GLU A 16 18.23 -0.66 7.80
N LYS A 17 17.80 0.37 8.55
CA LYS A 17 16.84 1.38 8.07
C LYS A 17 17.30 2.02 6.77
N ARG A 18 18.56 2.44 6.69
CA ARG A 18 19.11 3.04 5.46
C ARG A 18 19.13 2.06 4.30
N LEU A 19 19.52 0.80 4.54
CA LEU A 19 19.51 -0.22 3.49
C LEU A 19 18.08 -0.53 3.04
N ASN A 20 17.10 -0.57 3.94
CA ASN A 20 15.69 -0.75 3.59
C ASN A 20 15.18 0.42 2.74
N GLU A 21 15.49 1.66 3.13
CA GLU A 21 15.11 2.84 2.34
C GLU A 21 15.69 2.79 0.93
N LEU A 22 16.98 2.46 0.79
CA LEU A 22 17.62 2.33 -0.52
C LEU A 22 16.96 1.22 -1.36
N THR A 23 16.55 0.10 -0.76
CA THR A 23 15.80 -0.93 -1.48
C THR A 23 14.48 -0.39 -2.00
N VAL A 24 13.66 0.24 -1.15
CA VAL A 24 12.35 0.76 -1.56
C VAL A 24 12.52 1.89 -2.60
N PHE A 25 13.52 2.74 -2.43
CA PHE A 25 13.85 3.81 -3.38
C PHE A 25 14.19 3.25 -4.76
N LEU A 26 15.03 2.21 -4.83
CA LEU A 26 15.41 1.58 -6.10
C LEU A 26 14.29 0.73 -6.72
N GLN A 27 13.34 0.23 -5.92
CA GLN A 27 12.13 -0.42 -6.43
C GLN A 27 11.19 0.59 -7.08
N HIS A 28 11.03 1.77 -6.46
CA HIS A 28 10.14 2.82 -6.94
C HIS A 28 10.76 3.68 -8.06
N ARG A 29 12.08 3.84 -8.06
CA ARG A 29 12.84 4.59 -9.08
C ARG A 29 13.95 3.72 -9.66
N PRO A 30 13.61 2.83 -10.62
CA PRO A 30 14.62 2.11 -11.37
C PRO A 30 15.55 3.08 -12.08
N TRP A 31 16.83 2.70 -12.21
CA TRP A 31 17.87 3.49 -12.87
C TRP A 31 18.24 4.81 -12.17
N ALA A 32 18.01 4.89 -10.85
CA ALA A 32 18.39 6.07 -10.08
C ALA A 32 19.91 6.31 -10.13
N SER A 33 20.30 7.55 -10.39
CA SER A 33 21.71 7.97 -10.38
C SER A 33 22.22 8.17 -8.94
N THR A 34 23.54 8.29 -8.79
CA THR A 34 24.15 8.68 -7.50
C THR A 34 23.62 10.04 -7.01
N ALA A 35 23.38 10.99 -7.92
CA ALA A 35 22.84 12.31 -7.59
C ALA A 35 21.40 12.23 -7.06
N ASP A 36 20.56 11.39 -7.66
CA ASP A 36 19.19 11.16 -7.19
C ASP A 36 19.18 10.60 -5.76
N ILE A 37 20.05 9.63 -5.48
CA ILE A 37 20.20 9.05 -4.14
C ILE A 37 20.67 10.11 -3.15
N ILE A 38 21.69 10.91 -3.50
CA ILE A 38 22.16 12.00 -2.63
C ILE A 38 21.04 12.99 -2.31
N GLY A 39 20.30 13.44 -3.33
CA GLY A 39 19.23 14.43 -3.17
C GLY A 39 18.03 13.88 -2.39
N CYS A 40 17.51 12.72 -2.78
CA CYS A 40 16.25 12.20 -2.23
C CYS A 40 16.44 11.43 -0.91
N VAL A 41 17.48 10.60 -0.81
CA VAL A 41 17.68 9.71 0.35
C VAL A 41 18.55 10.38 1.42
N TYR A 42 19.53 11.19 1.02
CA TYR A 42 20.46 11.86 1.95
C TYR A 42 20.23 13.37 2.11
N GLY A 43 19.21 13.94 1.45
CA GLY A 43 18.91 15.37 1.55
C GLY A 43 20.06 16.28 1.09
N GLY A 44 20.91 15.81 0.17
CA GLY A 44 22.06 16.55 -0.34
C GLY A 44 23.34 16.46 0.51
N ALA A 45 23.31 15.82 1.69
CA ALA A 45 24.42 15.86 2.65
C ALA A 45 25.49 14.76 2.46
N ALA A 46 25.30 13.82 1.54
CA ALA A 46 26.20 12.70 1.33
C ALA A 46 27.16 12.91 0.14
N SER A 47 28.35 12.32 0.23
CA SER A 47 29.28 12.20 -0.90
C SER A 47 28.97 10.96 -1.75
N GLU A 48 29.43 10.95 -3.00
CA GLU A 48 29.35 9.79 -3.89
C GLU A 48 30.01 8.53 -3.28
N LYS A 49 31.12 8.72 -2.54
CA LYS A 49 31.83 7.65 -1.83
C LYS A 49 30.92 6.99 -0.77
N THR A 50 30.18 7.81 -0.02
CA THR A 50 29.21 7.33 0.97
C THR A 50 28.12 6.49 0.30
N VAL A 51 27.57 6.97 -0.82
CA VAL A 51 26.53 6.24 -1.58
C VAL A 51 27.07 4.92 -2.10
N THR A 52 28.25 4.91 -2.71
CA THR A 52 28.90 3.71 -3.25
C THR A 52 29.15 2.66 -2.16
N GLN A 53 29.57 3.09 -0.97
CA GLN A 53 29.74 2.21 0.18
C GLN A 53 28.40 1.60 0.61
N GLN A 54 27.34 2.40 0.74
CA GLN A 54 26.02 1.92 1.16
C GLN A 54 25.39 0.98 0.14
N LEU A 55 25.53 1.24 -1.16
CA LEU A 55 25.08 0.35 -2.22
C LEU A 55 25.88 -0.95 -2.27
N SER A 56 27.17 -0.92 -1.93
CA SER A 56 27.98 -2.14 -1.78
C SER A 56 27.51 -3.00 -0.60
N LEU A 57 27.15 -2.36 0.52
CA LEU A 57 26.55 -3.05 1.66
C LEU A 57 25.17 -3.61 1.34
N LEU A 58 24.33 -2.85 0.62
CA LEU A 58 23.02 -3.31 0.15
C LEU A 58 23.17 -4.54 -0.75
N ARG A 59 24.10 -4.48 -1.71
CA ARG A 59 24.39 -5.58 -2.62
C ARG A 59 24.83 -6.85 -1.88
N ALA A 60 25.69 -6.71 -0.87
CA ALA A 60 26.10 -7.84 -0.04
C ALA A 60 24.92 -8.43 0.75
N ARG A 61 24.02 -7.58 1.27
CA ARG A 61 22.83 -8.01 2.02
C ARG A 61 21.79 -8.72 1.14
N LEU A 62 21.53 -8.20 -0.06
CA LEU A 62 20.57 -8.79 -1.00
C LEU A 62 21.12 -10.06 -1.67
N GLY A 63 22.43 -10.13 -1.88
CA GLY A 63 23.08 -11.30 -2.47
C GLY A 63 22.68 -11.52 -3.94
N VAL A 64 22.34 -12.77 -4.26
CA VAL A 64 21.92 -13.22 -5.59
C VAL A 64 20.46 -13.64 -5.57
N VAL A 65 19.78 -13.44 -6.71
CA VAL A 65 18.34 -13.73 -6.84
C VAL A 65 18.02 -15.22 -6.59
N ARG A 66 18.92 -16.09 -7.02
CA ARG A 66 18.86 -17.54 -6.83
C ARG A 66 20.28 -18.10 -6.78
N PRO A 67 20.52 -19.30 -6.24
CA PRO A 67 21.83 -19.93 -6.30
C PRO A 67 22.37 -19.99 -7.73
N GLY A 68 23.57 -19.44 -7.95
CA GLY A 68 24.18 -19.32 -9.29
C GLY A 68 23.54 -18.28 -10.22
N GLY A 69 22.55 -17.52 -9.75
CA GLY A 69 21.85 -16.48 -10.51
C GLY A 69 22.53 -15.11 -10.46
N PRO A 70 21.95 -14.10 -11.13
CA PRO A 70 22.46 -12.74 -11.12
C PRO A 70 22.41 -12.13 -9.71
N LYS A 71 23.20 -11.08 -9.51
CA LYS A 71 23.14 -10.26 -8.29
C LYS A 71 21.80 -9.56 -8.22
N ALA A 72 21.16 -9.58 -7.05
CA ALA A 72 19.91 -8.87 -6.80
C ALA A 72 20.04 -7.34 -6.95
N LEU A 73 21.25 -6.82 -6.74
CA LEU A 73 21.65 -5.46 -7.10
C LEU A 73 22.93 -5.53 -7.95
N PRO A 74 22.84 -5.49 -9.29
CA PRO A 74 24.00 -5.43 -10.17
C PRO A 74 24.91 -4.21 -9.91
N PRO A 75 26.14 -4.19 -10.46
CA PRO A 75 26.93 -2.96 -10.56
C PRO A 75 26.15 -1.88 -11.32
N MET A 76 26.54 -0.62 -11.12
CA MET A 76 25.96 0.49 -11.88
C MET A 76 26.19 0.28 -13.38
N SER A 77 25.17 0.50 -14.19
CA SER A 77 25.24 0.48 -15.65
C SER A 77 24.43 1.64 -16.21
N ASP A 78 24.85 2.17 -17.35
CA ASP A 78 24.13 3.24 -18.07
C ASP A 78 23.81 4.47 -17.21
N GLY A 79 24.67 4.78 -16.24
CA GLY A 79 24.51 5.93 -15.35
C GLY A 79 23.51 5.74 -14.20
N GLY A 80 22.98 4.54 -13.98
CA GLY A 80 21.97 4.28 -12.96
C GLY A 80 22.16 2.98 -12.17
N TYR A 81 21.57 2.94 -10.98
CA TYR A 81 21.39 1.74 -10.18
C TYR A 81 19.99 1.20 -10.38
N HIS A 82 19.87 -0.12 -10.53
CA HIS A 82 18.59 -0.80 -10.58
C HIS A 82 18.69 -2.12 -9.82
N LEU A 83 17.56 -2.57 -9.27
CA LEU A 83 17.44 -3.92 -8.73
C LEU A 83 17.13 -4.90 -9.86
N ASP A 84 17.44 -6.18 -9.64
CA ASP A 84 16.93 -7.25 -10.49
C ASP A 84 15.40 -7.35 -10.32
N ASN A 85 14.69 -7.67 -11.40
CA ASN A 85 13.21 -7.74 -11.43
C ASN A 85 12.62 -8.76 -10.45
N ALA A 86 13.43 -9.72 -9.97
CA ALA A 86 13.02 -10.66 -8.94
C ALA A 86 12.95 -10.03 -7.53
N VAL A 87 13.56 -8.86 -7.31
CA VAL A 87 13.49 -8.13 -6.03
C VAL A 87 12.20 -7.32 -5.98
N ARG A 88 11.10 -7.99 -5.63
CA ARG A 88 9.75 -7.40 -5.62
C ARG A 88 9.31 -6.95 -4.23
N SER A 89 8.36 -6.01 -4.19
CA SER A 89 7.60 -5.65 -2.98
C SER A 89 6.14 -6.11 -3.11
N ASP A 90 5.43 -6.08 -1.99
CA ASP A 90 3.98 -6.23 -1.93
C ASP A 90 3.26 -5.18 -2.79
N TRP A 91 3.73 -3.93 -2.77
CA TRP A 91 3.19 -2.86 -3.62
C TRP A 91 3.35 -3.15 -5.11
N MET A 92 4.54 -3.55 -5.56
CA MET A 92 4.76 -3.91 -6.96
C MET A 92 3.90 -5.10 -7.40
N GLU A 93 3.55 -5.99 -6.47
CA GLU A 93 2.68 -7.12 -6.74
C GLU A 93 1.19 -6.72 -6.75
N PHE A 94 0.79 -5.80 -5.87
CA PHE A 94 -0.52 -5.15 -5.93
C PHE A 94 -0.72 -4.48 -7.30
N GLU A 95 0.24 -3.69 -7.76
CA GLU A 95 0.18 -3.03 -9.07
C GLU A 95 0.11 -4.02 -10.23
N ARG A 96 0.80 -5.16 -10.13
CA ARG A 96 0.75 -6.22 -11.14
C ARG A 96 -0.61 -6.92 -11.20
N LEU A 97 -1.29 -7.03 -10.05
CA LEU A 97 -2.58 -7.70 -9.94
C LEU A 97 -3.75 -6.79 -10.35
N VAL A 98 -3.65 -5.50 -10.08
CA VAL A 98 -4.72 -4.52 -10.32
C VAL A 98 -4.49 -3.79 -11.65
N GLU A 99 -5.41 -3.95 -12.58
CA GLU A 99 -5.35 -3.28 -13.88
C GLU A 99 -5.43 -1.75 -13.75
N ILE A 100 -5.08 -1.03 -14.81
CA ILE A 100 -5.18 0.45 -14.84
C ILE A 100 -6.62 0.87 -14.51
N LEU A 101 -7.60 0.21 -15.13
CA LEU A 101 -9.00 0.36 -14.78
C LEU A 101 -9.36 -0.71 -13.74
N VAL A 102 -9.57 -0.29 -12.49
CA VAL A 102 -9.85 -1.23 -11.39
C VAL A 102 -11.07 -2.09 -11.68
N GLU A 103 -12.11 -1.52 -12.31
CA GLU A 103 -13.35 -2.23 -12.64
C GLU A 103 -13.15 -3.40 -13.60
N THR A 104 -12.13 -3.37 -14.46
CA THR A 104 -11.83 -4.47 -15.38
C THR A 104 -10.96 -5.55 -14.74
N THR A 105 -10.39 -5.31 -13.55
CA THR A 105 -9.57 -6.28 -12.83
C THR A 105 -10.39 -7.51 -12.45
N PRO A 106 -9.96 -8.74 -12.75
CA PRO A 106 -10.65 -9.96 -12.32
C PRO A 106 -10.80 -10.08 -10.80
N THR A 107 -11.93 -10.57 -10.31
CA THR A 107 -12.19 -10.71 -8.86
C THR A 107 -11.11 -11.51 -8.11
N PRO A 108 -10.58 -12.63 -8.63
CA PRO A 108 -9.49 -13.34 -7.97
C PRO A 108 -8.21 -12.49 -7.80
N ASN A 109 -7.94 -11.59 -8.74
CA ASN A 109 -6.78 -10.70 -8.66
C ASN A 109 -7.02 -9.59 -7.62
N LEU A 110 -8.23 -9.02 -7.55
CA LEU A 110 -8.57 -8.05 -6.51
C LEU A 110 -8.45 -8.68 -5.11
N ILE A 111 -8.93 -9.91 -4.93
CA ILE A 111 -8.77 -10.63 -3.65
C ILE A 111 -7.28 -10.78 -3.31
N ALA A 112 -6.48 -11.31 -4.24
CA ALA A 112 -5.05 -11.48 -4.01
C ALA A 112 -4.32 -10.15 -3.76
N ALA A 113 -4.72 -9.06 -4.43
CA ALA A 113 -4.15 -7.73 -4.23
C ALA A 113 -4.51 -7.19 -2.85
N MET A 114 -5.78 -7.31 -2.45
CA MET A 114 -6.22 -6.86 -1.14
C MET A 114 -5.60 -7.69 -0.01
N ASP A 115 -5.30 -8.99 -0.21
CA ASP A 115 -4.60 -9.82 0.78
C ASP A 115 -3.20 -9.30 1.14
N LEU A 116 -2.50 -8.63 0.20
CA LEU A 116 -1.18 -8.04 0.44
C LEU A 116 -1.22 -6.83 1.37
N ILE A 117 -2.38 -6.19 1.51
CA ILE A 117 -2.55 -5.00 2.33
C ILE A 117 -2.61 -5.40 3.81
N THR A 118 -1.61 -5.05 4.61
CA THR A 118 -1.55 -5.46 6.05
C THR A 118 -1.73 -4.30 7.03
N GLY A 119 -1.78 -3.06 6.54
CA GLY A 119 -1.99 -1.86 7.34
C GLY A 119 -1.80 -0.60 6.48
N PRO A 120 -1.80 0.61 7.07
CA PRO A 120 -1.58 1.85 6.34
C PRO A 120 -0.17 1.93 5.71
N PRO A 121 0.00 2.69 4.62
CA PRO A 121 1.20 2.66 3.80
C PRO A 121 2.37 3.27 4.58
N LEU A 122 3.45 2.50 4.70
CA LEU A 122 4.68 2.91 5.41
C LEU A 122 4.36 3.51 6.79
N SER A 123 3.40 2.94 7.52
CA SER A 123 2.86 3.47 8.79
C SER A 123 3.92 3.66 9.88
N ARG A 124 4.99 2.88 9.84
CA ARG A 124 6.12 2.96 10.79
C ARG A 124 7.18 4.00 10.41
N ILE A 125 6.98 4.70 9.30
CA ILE A 125 7.96 5.63 8.73
C ILE A 125 7.32 7.01 8.66
N PRO A 126 7.74 7.96 9.50
CA PRO A 126 7.26 9.33 9.44
C PRO A 126 7.46 9.94 8.04
N PRO A 127 6.51 10.72 7.50
CA PRO A 127 6.63 11.31 6.16
C PRO A 127 7.91 12.12 5.94
N LYS A 128 8.40 12.80 6.99
CA LYS A 128 9.64 13.58 6.93
C LYS A 128 10.91 12.73 6.87
N GLU A 129 10.86 11.48 7.35
CA GLU A 129 12.03 10.59 7.35
C GLU A 129 12.36 10.19 5.91
N TRP A 130 11.35 9.77 5.13
CA TRP A 130 11.50 9.44 3.72
C TRP A 130 10.69 10.41 2.85
N ALA A 131 11.14 11.66 2.76
CA ALA A 131 10.39 12.74 2.10
C ALA A 131 10.04 12.45 0.62
N TRP A 132 10.89 11.69 -0.08
CA TRP A 132 10.68 11.28 -1.47
C TRP A 132 9.47 10.35 -1.65
N THR A 133 8.94 9.75 -0.58
CA THR A 133 7.79 8.83 -0.63
C THR A 133 6.44 9.53 -0.77
N LYS A 134 6.40 10.87 -0.87
CA LYS A 134 5.14 11.61 -1.01
C LYS A 134 4.27 11.05 -2.13
N ASP A 135 4.83 10.98 -3.34
CA ASP A 135 4.09 10.55 -4.53
C ASP A 135 3.67 9.07 -4.41
N LEU A 136 4.56 8.20 -3.90
CA LEU A 136 4.24 6.80 -3.61
C LEU A 136 3.07 6.66 -2.60
N ARG A 137 3.03 7.49 -1.55
CA ARG A 137 1.94 7.46 -0.57
C ARG A 137 0.63 7.94 -1.17
N GLU A 138 0.67 8.94 -2.05
CA GLU A 138 -0.50 9.42 -2.78
C GLU A 138 -1.02 8.34 -3.73
N GLU A 139 -0.14 7.67 -4.47
CA GLU A 139 -0.48 6.57 -5.37
C GLU A 139 -1.14 5.40 -4.63
N ILE A 140 -0.57 4.98 -3.50
CA ILE A 140 -1.16 3.92 -2.67
C ILE A 140 -2.53 4.36 -2.13
N ARG A 141 -2.66 5.63 -1.69
CA ARG A 141 -3.92 6.18 -1.18
C ARG A 141 -5.00 6.33 -2.25
N ASP A 142 -4.64 6.41 -3.51
CA ASP A 142 -5.60 6.41 -4.61
C ASP A 142 -6.02 4.98 -4.99
N ARG A 143 -5.04 4.13 -5.28
CA ARG A 143 -5.26 2.81 -5.89
C ARG A 143 -5.84 1.78 -4.92
N VAL A 144 -5.43 1.78 -3.65
CA VAL A 144 -5.90 0.78 -2.67
C VAL A 144 -7.38 0.97 -2.32
N PRO A 145 -7.85 2.18 -1.96
CA PRO A 145 -9.28 2.44 -1.78
C PRO A 145 -10.12 2.10 -3.01
N ALA A 146 -9.65 2.42 -4.22
CA ALA A 146 -10.36 2.08 -5.45
C ALA A 146 -10.54 0.56 -5.61
N ALA A 147 -9.48 -0.23 -5.42
CA ALA A 147 -9.55 -1.69 -5.44
C ALA A 147 -10.48 -2.25 -4.35
N ALA A 148 -10.45 -1.65 -3.16
CA ALA A 148 -11.31 -2.05 -2.04
C ALA A 148 -12.79 -1.79 -2.35
N VAL A 149 -13.16 -0.63 -2.90
CA VAL A 149 -14.54 -0.32 -3.30
C VAL A 149 -15.05 -1.34 -4.31
N ALA A 150 -14.30 -1.56 -5.39
CA ALA A 150 -14.68 -2.48 -6.45
C ALA A 150 -14.88 -3.92 -5.92
N LEU A 151 -13.95 -4.40 -5.08
CA LEU A 151 -14.08 -5.73 -4.49
C LEU A 151 -15.23 -5.82 -3.49
N ALA A 152 -15.43 -4.79 -2.67
CA ALA A 152 -16.53 -4.75 -1.70
C ALA A 152 -17.89 -4.79 -2.41
N HIS A 153 -18.07 -4.06 -3.51
CA HIS A 153 -19.29 -4.12 -4.32
C HIS A 153 -19.54 -5.52 -4.87
N ARG A 154 -18.51 -6.17 -5.43
CA ARG A 154 -18.65 -7.55 -5.94
C ARG A 154 -19.01 -8.54 -4.83
N HIS A 155 -18.42 -8.39 -3.65
CA HIS A 155 -18.80 -9.20 -2.49
C HIS A 155 -20.24 -8.93 -2.04
N HIS A 156 -20.69 -7.68 -2.07
CA HIS A 156 -22.06 -7.29 -1.75
C HIS A 156 -23.06 -7.89 -2.74
N GLU A 157 -22.79 -7.80 -4.05
CA GLU A 157 -23.59 -8.41 -5.12
C GLU A 157 -23.68 -9.94 -4.98
N ASP A 158 -22.58 -10.58 -4.62
CA ASP A 158 -22.51 -12.02 -4.33
C ASP A 158 -23.12 -12.41 -2.96
N ARG A 159 -23.75 -11.46 -2.25
CA ARG A 159 -24.33 -11.64 -0.90
C ARG A 159 -23.34 -12.09 0.17
N ARG A 160 -22.04 -11.84 -0.05
CA ARG A 160 -20.95 -12.06 0.90
C ARG A 160 -20.76 -10.81 1.77
N PHE A 161 -21.81 -10.46 2.51
CA PHE A 161 -21.92 -9.18 3.23
C PHE A 161 -20.79 -8.93 4.23
N GLY A 162 -20.42 -9.93 5.04
CA GLY A 162 -19.30 -9.81 5.97
C GLY A 162 -17.98 -9.48 5.26
N ALA A 163 -17.69 -10.16 4.15
CA ALA A 163 -16.49 -9.91 3.36
C ALA A 163 -16.52 -8.50 2.71
N ALA A 164 -17.69 -8.04 2.25
CA ALA A 164 -17.84 -6.68 1.72
C ALA A 164 -17.52 -5.62 2.78
N VAL A 165 -18.03 -5.81 4.01
CA VAL A 165 -17.71 -4.92 5.16
C VAL A 165 -16.22 -4.94 5.47
N GLU A 166 -15.60 -6.12 5.58
CA GLU A 166 -14.18 -6.25 5.90
C GLU A 166 -13.29 -5.56 4.87
N ILE A 167 -13.53 -5.79 3.58
CA ILE A 167 -12.76 -5.18 2.49
C ILE A 167 -12.96 -3.66 2.45
N ALA A 168 -14.19 -3.17 2.61
CA ALA A 168 -14.44 -1.73 2.64
C ALA A 168 -13.72 -1.04 3.82
N ARG A 169 -13.73 -1.66 5.01
CA ARG A 169 -12.99 -1.17 6.18
C ARG A 169 -11.48 -1.13 5.94
N LYS A 170 -10.95 -2.08 5.17
CA LYS A 170 -9.55 -2.10 4.77
C LYS A 170 -9.18 -0.90 3.89
N GLY A 171 -10.04 -0.53 2.94
CA GLY A 171 -9.88 0.69 2.14
C GLY A 171 -9.88 1.96 3.00
N LEU A 172 -10.74 2.01 4.03
CA LEU A 172 -10.86 3.16 4.94
C LEU A 172 -9.62 3.39 5.83
N TRP A 173 -8.68 2.44 5.92
CA TRP A 173 -7.37 2.69 6.54
C TRP A 173 -6.52 3.71 5.78
N TYR A 174 -6.81 3.89 4.48
CA TYR A 174 -6.03 4.72 3.57
C TYR A 174 -6.67 6.06 3.32
N ASP A 175 -7.99 6.05 3.07
CA ASP A 175 -8.77 7.26 2.86
C ASP A 175 -10.16 7.10 3.50
N ASN A 176 -10.39 7.86 4.57
CA ASN A 176 -11.64 7.85 5.30
C ASN A 176 -12.63 8.94 4.84
N ALA A 177 -12.24 9.75 3.86
CA ALA A 177 -13.12 10.71 3.18
C ALA A 177 -13.90 10.06 2.02
N ARG A 178 -13.47 8.86 1.56
CA ARG A 178 -14.14 8.08 0.52
C ARG A 178 -15.50 7.56 0.97
N GLN A 179 -16.55 8.27 0.57
CA GLN A 179 -17.93 7.97 0.97
C GLN A 179 -18.54 6.76 0.27
N ASP A 180 -18.03 6.38 -0.90
CA ASP A 180 -18.37 5.12 -1.56
C ASP A 180 -17.97 3.89 -0.73
N LEU A 181 -16.80 3.91 -0.06
CA LEU A 181 -16.40 2.86 0.90
C LEU A 181 -17.37 2.79 2.09
N TRP A 182 -17.76 3.94 2.64
CA TRP A 182 -18.74 4.00 3.72
C TRP A 182 -20.11 3.47 3.28
N GLN A 183 -20.54 3.83 2.07
CA GLN A 183 -21.80 3.40 1.50
C GLN A 183 -21.88 1.87 1.39
N VAL A 184 -20.92 1.24 0.69
CA VAL A 184 -20.93 -0.21 0.50
C VAL A 184 -20.80 -0.97 1.82
N ALA A 185 -20.02 -0.45 2.78
CA ALA A 185 -19.91 -1.05 4.11
C ALA A 185 -21.24 -0.99 4.89
N LEU A 186 -21.90 0.16 4.92
CA LEU A 186 -23.17 0.34 5.63
C LEU A 186 -24.30 -0.47 4.98
N SER A 187 -24.40 -0.43 3.64
CA SER A 187 -25.37 -1.25 2.89
C SER A 187 -25.16 -2.73 3.13
N ALA A 188 -23.91 -3.23 3.05
CA ALA A 188 -23.62 -4.63 3.31
C ALA A 188 -23.95 -5.04 4.75
N ALA A 189 -23.68 -4.19 5.75
CA ALA A 189 -24.03 -4.49 7.13
C ALA A 189 -25.56 -4.55 7.35
N LEU A 190 -26.33 -3.66 6.71
CA LEU A 190 -27.80 -3.67 6.77
C LEU A 190 -28.38 -4.94 6.12
N ASP A 191 -27.95 -5.25 4.91
CA ASP A 191 -28.44 -6.38 4.12
C ASP A 191 -28.02 -7.73 4.72
N GLY A 192 -26.84 -7.78 5.35
CA GLY A 192 -26.37 -8.92 6.12
C GLY A 192 -26.99 -9.02 7.52
N HIS A 193 -27.82 -8.06 7.92
CA HIS A 193 -28.42 -7.95 9.26
C HIS A 193 -27.40 -7.92 10.42
N ASP A 194 -26.17 -7.47 10.14
CA ASP A 194 -25.12 -7.30 11.15
C ASP A 194 -25.28 -5.97 11.87
N LYS A 195 -26.14 -5.99 12.90
CA LYS A 195 -26.45 -4.80 13.71
C LYS A 195 -25.24 -4.26 14.46
N GLU A 196 -24.28 -5.11 14.82
CA GLU A 196 -23.08 -4.69 15.55
C GLU A 196 -22.13 -3.94 14.61
N ALA A 197 -21.80 -4.55 13.47
CA ALA A 197 -20.98 -3.90 12.45
C ALA A 197 -21.61 -2.60 11.96
N PHE A 198 -22.93 -2.59 11.73
CA PHE A 198 -23.63 -1.37 11.31
C PHE A 198 -23.50 -0.24 12.34
N ARG A 199 -23.73 -0.52 13.63
CA ARG A 199 -23.61 0.49 14.70
C ARG A 199 -22.20 1.02 14.80
N ALA A 200 -21.19 0.15 14.70
CA ALA A 200 -19.78 0.53 14.73
C ALA A 200 -19.41 1.42 13.53
N LEU A 201 -19.78 1.00 12.30
CA LEU A 201 -19.54 1.75 11.07
C LEU A 201 -20.23 3.13 11.11
N ARG A 202 -21.50 3.18 11.55
CA ARG A 202 -22.24 4.42 11.71
C ARG A 202 -21.53 5.38 12.66
N GLY A 203 -21.14 4.91 13.84
CA GLY A 203 -20.43 5.73 14.82
C GLY A 203 -19.12 6.28 14.25
N GLN A 204 -18.37 5.43 13.55
CA GLN A 204 -17.10 5.80 12.92
C GLN A 204 -17.30 6.84 11.81
N PHE A 205 -18.27 6.65 10.92
CA PHE A 205 -18.60 7.60 9.85
C PHE A 205 -18.96 8.98 10.40
N LEU A 206 -19.87 9.04 11.38
CA LEU A 206 -20.31 10.31 11.98
C LEU A 206 -19.18 11.05 12.72
N ALA A 207 -18.21 10.32 13.28
CA ALA A 207 -17.05 10.91 13.93
C ALA A 207 -15.99 11.39 12.92
N THR A 208 -15.92 10.76 11.75
CA THR A 208 -14.84 10.97 10.78
C THR A 208 -15.21 11.99 9.71
N VAL A 209 -16.41 11.89 9.14
CA VAL A 209 -16.88 12.77 8.06
C VAL A 209 -17.65 13.93 8.67
N ALA A 210 -17.14 15.14 8.44
CA ALA A 210 -17.77 16.37 8.93
C ALA A 210 -19.17 16.56 8.31
N GLY A 211 -20.11 17.08 9.09
CA GLY A 211 -21.51 17.23 8.68
C GLY A 211 -21.74 17.84 7.29
N PRO A 212 -21.08 18.96 6.93
CA PRO A 212 -21.23 19.59 5.62
C PRO A 212 -20.72 18.75 4.44
N ASP A 213 -19.78 17.84 4.69
CA ASP A 213 -19.12 17.04 3.66
C ASP A 213 -19.82 15.70 3.44
N ARG A 214 -20.87 15.38 4.20
CA ARG A 214 -21.56 14.09 4.11
C ARG A 214 -22.42 14.02 2.85
N ASP A 215 -22.20 12.97 2.08
CA ASP A 215 -23.08 12.55 1.00
C ASP A 215 -24.46 12.23 1.61
N PRO A 216 -25.54 12.84 1.10
CA PRO A 216 -26.89 12.61 1.60
C PRO A 216 -27.29 11.12 1.57
N ALA A 217 -26.91 10.37 0.54
CA ALA A 217 -27.28 8.96 0.42
C ALA A 217 -26.61 8.11 1.51
N VAL A 218 -25.33 8.36 1.79
CA VAL A 218 -24.60 7.65 2.86
C VAL A 218 -25.11 8.06 4.22
N PHE A 219 -25.44 9.34 4.41
CA PHE A 219 -26.01 9.82 5.65
C PHE A 219 -27.42 9.24 5.90
N ASP A 220 -28.25 9.11 4.88
CA ASP A 220 -29.58 8.50 5.02
C ASP A 220 -29.49 7.02 5.39
N LEU A 221 -28.50 6.27 4.88
CA LEU A 221 -28.23 4.90 5.33
C LEU A 221 -28.02 4.83 6.84
N THR A 222 -27.35 5.81 7.45
CA THR A 222 -27.09 5.83 8.90
C THR A 222 -28.37 5.88 9.75
N ARG A 223 -29.49 6.32 9.17
CA ARG A 223 -30.79 6.47 9.83
C ARG A 223 -31.65 5.22 9.76
N GLN A 224 -31.32 4.26 8.90
CA GLN A 224 -32.17 3.10 8.61
C GLN A 224 -32.18 2.00 9.69
N ALA A 225 -31.31 2.08 10.71
CA ALA A 225 -31.28 1.12 11.82
C ALA A 225 -31.97 1.63 13.10
N GLY A 226 -32.94 2.53 12.96
CA GLY A 226 -33.83 3.00 14.04
C GLY A 226 -35.00 2.07 14.26
#